data_AF-A0A2M7ZFJ4-F1
#
_entry.id   AF-A0A2M7ZFJ4-F1
#
_cell.length_a   1.000
_cell.length_b   1.000
_cell.length_c   1.000
_cell.angle_alpha   90.00
_cell.angle_beta   90.00
_cell.angle_gamma   90.00
#
_symmetry.space_group_name_H-M   'P 1'
#
loop_
_entity.id
_entity.type
_entity.pdbx_description
1 polymer ?
#
loop_
_entity_poly.entity_id
_entity_poly.type
_entity_poly.pdbx_seq_one_letter_code
_entity_poly.pdbx_strand_id
1 'polypeptide(L)'
;SEFYTELRRENVFYEFTRQAIDTRLVNLKIKNFNTIEEFKNSFNIDSKLMNAFFDFVVKKGIKVNKKTFEKEKLDISNRIKAHFARELFNNTGWYYILIDEDIYIKKALSVFNDYQKLL
;
A
#
# COMPACT_ATOMS: atom_id res chain seq x y z
N SER A 1 3.72 4.84 -13.66
CA SER A 1 4.69 5.47 -14.59
C SER A 1 6.03 4.72 -14.57
N GLU A 2 7.04 5.25 -15.26
CA GLU A 2 8.44 4.82 -15.12
C GLU A 2 8.92 4.94 -13.66
N PHE A 3 8.61 6.05 -12.97
CA PHE A 3 8.93 6.28 -11.56
C PHE A 3 8.34 5.17 -10.66
N TYR A 4 7.03 4.92 -10.73
CA TYR A 4 6.42 3.82 -9.97
C TYR A 4 7.02 2.45 -10.28
N THR A 5 7.43 2.23 -11.54
CA THR A 5 8.05 0.97 -11.96
C THR A 5 9.46 0.82 -11.37
N GLU A 6 10.24 1.90 -11.33
CA GLU A 6 11.52 1.97 -10.63
C GLU A 6 11.35 1.69 -9.14
N LEU A 7 10.37 2.30 -8.46
CA LEU A 7 10.09 2.03 -7.03
C LEU A 7 9.86 0.54 -6.75
N ARG A 8 9.16 -0.16 -7.66
CA ARG A 8 8.92 -1.60 -7.54
C ARG A 8 10.17 -2.42 -7.83
N ARG A 9 10.92 -2.07 -8.88
CA ARG A 9 12.13 -2.79 -9.30
C ARG A 9 13.23 -2.69 -8.25
N GLU A 10 13.42 -1.51 -7.67
CA GLU A 10 14.44 -1.23 -6.64
C GLU A 10 13.98 -1.59 -5.21
N ASN A 11 12.89 -2.38 -5.10
CA ASN A 11 12.32 -2.91 -3.87
C ASN A 11 12.03 -1.85 -2.77
N VAL A 12 11.78 -0.60 -3.18
CA VAL A 12 11.74 0.57 -2.28
C VAL A 12 10.64 0.44 -1.23
N PHE A 13 9.48 -0.09 -1.61
CA PHE A 13 8.34 -0.23 -0.70
C PHE A 13 8.62 -1.21 0.43
N TYR A 14 9.23 -2.36 0.12
CA TYR A 14 9.58 -3.35 1.13
C TYR A 14 10.61 -2.78 2.11
N GLU A 15 11.68 -2.19 1.59
CA GLU A 15 12.75 -1.61 2.42
C GLU A 15 12.22 -0.49 3.32
N PHE A 16 11.38 0.40 2.77
CA PHE A 16 10.75 1.45 3.56
C PHE A 16 9.88 0.86 4.67
N THR A 17 9.02 -0.11 4.37
CA THR A 17 8.15 -0.72 5.38
C THR A 17 8.97 -1.36 6.50
N ARG A 18 10.06 -2.06 6.17
CA ARG A 18 10.98 -2.62 7.17
C ARG A 18 11.58 -1.53 8.06
N GLN A 19 12.10 -0.46 7.48
CA GLN A 19 12.63 0.68 8.25
C GLN A 19 11.54 1.37 9.09
N ALA A 20 10.33 1.51 8.56
CA ALA A 20 9.25 2.20 9.24
C ALA A 20 8.74 1.44 10.46
N ILE A 21 8.65 0.10 10.40
CA ILE A 21 8.18 -0.77 11.50
C ILE A 21 9.11 -0.74 12.71
N ASP A 22 10.40 -0.51 12.49
CA ASP A 22 11.38 -0.37 13.57
C ASP A 22 11.13 0.90 14.40
N THR A 23 10.30 1.83 13.91
CA THR A 23 9.85 2.97 14.71
C THR A 23 8.71 2.56 15.66
N ARG A 24 8.85 2.88 16.94
CA ARG A 24 7.84 2.61 17.98
C ARG A 24 6.43 3.08 17.59
N LEU A 25 6.33 4.23 16.92
CA LEU A 25 5.05 4.81 16.49
C LEU A 25 4.32 3.94 15.47
N VAL A 26 5.01 3.42 14.46
CA VAL A 26 4.40 2.57 13.44
C VAL A 26 4.08 1.21 14.02
N ASN A 27 4.99 0.66 14.82
CA ASN A 27 4.81 -0.61 15.50
C ASN A 27 3.51 -0.64 16.34
N LEU A 28 3.26 0.43 17.11
CA LEU A 28 2.03 0.58 17.91
C LEU A 28 0.78 0.77 17.04
N LYS A 29 0.90 1.43 15.89
CA LYS A 29 -0.25 1.63 14.98
C LYS A 29 -0.70 0.34 14.32
N ILE A 30 0.22 -0.57 13.99
CA ILE A 30 -0.11 -1.77 13.20
C ILE A 30 -0.43 -3.00 14.06
N LYS A 31 0.10 -3.10 15.28
CA LYS A 31 -0.09 -4.30 16.15
C LYS A 31 -1.50 -4.46 16.74
N ASN A 32 -2.34 -3.44 16.66
CA ASN A 32 -3.68 -3.47 17.26
C ASN A 32 -4.75 -4.10 16.35
N PHE A 33 -4.39 -4.49 15.13
CA PHE A 33 -5.34 -5.08 14.18
C PHE A 33 -5.34 -6.60 14.29
N ASN A 34 -6.49 -7.17 14.62
CA ASN A 34 -6.65 -8.62 14.78
C ASN A 34 -7.06 -9.29 13.47
N THR A 35 -7.73 -8.56 12.58
CA THR A 35 -8.19 -9.05 11.27
C THR A 35 -7.70 -8.18 10.12
N ILE A 36 -7.63 -8.77 8.93
CA ILE A 36 -7.23 -8.06 7.71
C ILE A 36 -8.27 -6.98 7.36
N GLU A 37 -9.55 -7.25 7.61
CA GLU A 37 -10.67 -6.31 7.40
C GLU A 37 -10.54 -5.06 8.28
N GLU A 38 -10.25 -5.24 9.58
CA GLU A 38 -10.02 -4.13 10.51
C GLU A 38 -8.85 -3.27 10.05
N PHE A 39 -7.73 -3.91 9.68
CA PHE A 39 -6.56 -3.22 9.14
C PHE A 39 -6.91 -2.45 7.87
N LYS A 40 -7.59 -3.10 6.91
CA LYS A 40 -7.98 -2.50 5.64
C LYS A 40 -8.83 -1.25 5.86
N ASN A 41 -9.81 -1.31 6.75
CA ASN A 41 -10.76 -0.22 6.94
C ASN A 41 -10.21 0.93 7.78
N SER A 42 -9.28 0.64 8.70
CA SER A 42 -8.86 1.60 9.73
C SER A 42 -7.45 2.14 9.54
N PHE A 43 -6.54 1.36 8.93
CA PHE A 43 -5.16 1.79 8.72
C PHE A 43 -5.03 2.60 7.42
N ASN A 44 -4.47 3.80 7.52
CA ASN A 44 -4.24 4.68 6.38
C ASN A 44 -2.81 5.22 6.38
N ILE A 45 -2.24 5.41 5.19
CA ILE A 45 -0.95 6.09 5.04
C ILE A 45 -1.18 7.58 5.21
N ASP A 46 -1.00 8.07 6.43
CA ASP A 46 -1.12 9.48 6.75
C ASP A 46 -0.02 10.33 6.08
N SER A 47 -0.19 11.66 6.13
CA SER A 47 0.77 12.60 5.53
C SER A 47 2.17 12.46 6.11
N LYS A 48 2.30 12.06 7.39
CA LYS A 48 3.59 11.86 8.04
C LYS A 48 4.32 10.64 7.45
N LEU A 49 3.63 9.51 7.30
CA LEU A 49 4.20 8.32 6.66
C LEU A 49 4.50 8.56 5.18
N MET A 50 3.62 9.28 4.47
CA MET A 50 3.84 9.61 3.07
C MET A 50 5.05 10.52 2.85
N ASN A 51 5.22 11.53 3.71
CA ASN A 51 6.41 12.39 3.67
C ASN A 51 7.69 11.61 4.01
N ALA A 52 7.63 10.72 5.01
CA ALA A 52 8.76 9.85 5.33
C ALA A 52 9.13 8.93 4.16
N PHE A 53 8.15 8.43 3.41
CA PHE A 53 8.39 7.66 2.20
C PHE A 53 9.04 8.51 1.10
N PHE A 54 8.56 9.74 0.88
CA PHE A 54 9.19 10.66 -0.07
C PHE A 54 10.66 10.92 0.28
N ASP A 55 10.95 11.22 1.54
CA ASP A 55 12.31 11.46 2.01
C ASP A 55 13.19 10.21 1.85
N PHE A 56 12.63 9.01 2.07
CA PHE A 56 13.31 7.74 1.84
C PHE A 56 13.69 7.54 0.36
N VAL A 57 12.77 7.81 -0.56
CA VAL A 57 13.00 7.74 -2.01
C VAL A 57 14.12 8.68 -2.43
N VAL A 58 14.08 9.94 -1.97
CA VAL A 58 15.12 10.94 -2.26
C VAL A 58 16.47 10.51 -1.69
N LYS A 59 16.49 9.95 -0.48
CA LYS A 59 17.72 9.44 0.16
C LYS A 59 18.32 8.25 -0.57
N LYS A 60 17.50 7.38 -1.21
CA LYS A 60 17.99 6.31 -2.11
C LYS A 60 18.57 6.84 -3.44
N GLY A 61 18.47 8.13 -3.71
CA GLY A 61 18.97 8.75 -4.95
C GLY A 61 18.01 8.63 -6.15
N ILE A 62 16.77 8.17 -5.93
CA ILE A 62 15.76 8.07 -6.98
C ILE A 62 15.24 9.48 -7.28
N LYS A 63 15.38 9.91 -8.54
CA LYS A 63 15.01 11.25 -8.98
C LYS A 63 13.51 11.34 -9.20
N VAL A 64 12.83 12.09 -8.34
CA VAL A 64 11.40 12.38 -8.50
C VAL A 64 11.10 13.83 -8.13
N ASN A 65 10.22 14.47 -8.90
CA ASN A 65 9.69 15.79 -8.53
C ASN A 65 8.36 15.65 -7.77
N LYS A 66 8.02 16.66 -6.97
CA LYS A 66 6.78 16.64 -6.15
C LYS A 66 5.52 16.42 -6.98
N LYS A 67 5.45 16.95 -8.21
CA LYS A 67 4.27 16.81 -9.07
C LYS A 67 4.07 15.36 -9.54
N THR A 68 5.15 14.67 -9.92
CA THR A 68 5.10 13.25 -10.30
C THR A 68 4.76 12.39 -9.08
N PHE A 69 5.36 12.67 -7.93
CA PHE A 69 5.08 11.96 -6.70
C PHE A 69 3.60 12.11 -6.27
N GLU A 70 3.07 13.33 -6.28
CA GLU A 70 1.67 13.59 -5.92
C GLU A 70 0.68 12.93 -6.88
N LYS A 71 1.02 12.83 -8.18
CA LYS A 71 0.17 12.11 -9.15
C LYS A 71 0.04 10.62 -8.86
N GLU A 72 1.05 10.00 -8.26
CA GLU A 72 1.09 8.56 -7.99
C GLU A 72 0.90 8.23 -6.50
N LYS A 73 0.55 9.23 -5.70
CA LYS A 73 0.42 9.13 -4.24
C LYS A 73 -0.57 8.07 -3.79
N LEU A 74 -1.66 7.90 -4.53
CA LEU A 74 -2.65 6.86 -4.24
C LEU A 74 -2.02 5.48 -4.43
N ASP A 75 -1.44 5.21 -5.59
CA ASP A 75 -0.79 3.92 -5.91
C ASP A 75 0.37 3.61 -4.95
N ILE A 76 1.10 4.63 -4.52
CA ILE A 76 2.18 4.53 -3.53
C ILE A 76 1.61 4.18 -2.16
N SER A 77 0.60 4.92 -1.69
CA SER A 77 -0.07 4.69 -0.40
C SER A 77 -0.56 3.25 -0.29
N ASN A 78 -1.28 2.83 -1.31
CA ASN A 78 -1.82 1.50 -1.52
C ASN A 78 -0.75 0.41 -1.43
N ARG A 79 0.36 0.60 -2.14
CA ARG A 79 1.50 -0.33 -2.13
C ARG A 79 2.16 -0.42 -0.76
N ILE A 80 2.37 0.71 -0.09
CA ILE A 80 2.93 0.77 1.27
C ILE A 80 1.99 0.04 2.24
N LYS A 81 0.68 0.30 2.15
CA LYS A 81 -0.35 -0.34 2.98
C LYS A 81 -0.38 -1.85 2.79
N ALA A 82 -0.25 -2.33 1.55
CA ALA A 82 -0.11 -3.76 1.28
C ALA A 82 1.13 -4.35 1.97
N HIS A 83 2.26 -3.65 1.96
CA HIS A 83 3.48 -4.12 2.62
C HIS A 83 3.30 -4.20 4.14
N PHE A 84 2.62 -3.23 4.75
CA PHE A 84 2.26 -3.32 6.17
C PHE A 84 1.30 -4.49 6.46
N ALA A 85 0.30 -4.73 5.60
CA ALA A 85 -0.58 -5.89 5.74
C ALA A 85 0.20 -7.21 5.65
N ARG A 86 1.25 -7.26 4.83
CA ARG A 86 2.12 -8.43 4.72
C ARG A 86 2.85 -8.74 6.02
N GLU A 87 3.29 -7.72 6.74
CA GLU A 87 4.02 -7.90 7.99
C GLU A 87 3.11 -8.39 9.12
N LEU A 88 1.81 -8.10 9.07
CA LEU A 88 0.82 -8.56 10.05
C LEU A 88 0.20 -9.92 9.70
N PHE A 89 -0.13 -10.12 8.42
CA PHE A 89 -0.99 -11.22 7.96
C PHE A 89 -0.35 -12.04 6.83
N ASN A 90 0.96 -11.93 6.66
CA ASN A 90 1.73 -12.62 5.62
C ASN A 90 1.20 -12.33 4.21
N ASN A 91 1.46 -13.24 3.27
CA ASN A 91 1.04 -13.05 1.88
C ASN A 91 -0.47 -12.88 1.72
N THR A 92 -1.28 -13.42 2.63
CA THR A 92 -2.75 -13.23 2.61
C THR A 92 -3.10 -11.75 2.76
N GLY A 93 -2.52 -11.05 3.73
CA GLY A 93 -2.74 -9.60 3.89
C GLY A 93 -2.26 -8.79 2.68
N TRP A 94 -1.10 -9.16 2.13
CA TRP A 94 -0.55 -8.51 0.93
C TRP A 94 -1.53 -8.56 -0.26
N TYR A 95 -2.00 -9.75 -0.62
CA TYR A 95 -2.90 -9.92 -1.76
C TYR A 95 -4.28 -9.32 -1.48
N TYR A 96 -4.79 -9.43 -0.26
CA TYR A 96 -6.09 -8.88 0.10
C TYR A 96 -6.17 -7.37 -0.12
N ILE A 97 -5.12 -6.63 0.25
CA ILE A 97 -5.06 -5.18 -0.01
C ILE A 97 -4.89 -4.87 -1.50
N LEU A 98 -3.97 -5.56 -2.19
CA LEU A 98 -3.73 -5.29 -3.63
C LEU A 98 -4.94 -5.59 -4.51
N ILE A 99 -5.64 -6.69 -4.26
CA ILE A 99 -6.80 -7.11 -5.05
C ILE A 99 -7.96 -6.15 -4.88
N ASP A 100 -8.14 -5.61 -3.66
CA ASP A 100 -9.20 -4.64 -3.38
C ASP A 100 -9.03 -3.32 -4.11
N GLU A 101 -7.90 -3.06 -4.74
CA GLU A 101 -7.65 -1.82 -5.47
C GLU A 101 -7.63 -2.06 -6.99
N ASP A 102 -7.63 -3.31 -7.41
CA ASP A 102 -7.64 -3.69 -8.81
C ASP A 102 -9.02 -3.42 -9.44
N ILE A 103 -9.07 -2.44 -10.34
CA ILE A 103 -10.29 -2.03 -11.04
C ILE A 103 -10.90 -3.17 -11.89
N TYR A 104 -10.07 -4.07 -12.41
CA TYR A 104 -10.53 -5.21 -13.21
C TYR A 104 -11.17 -6.26 -12.32
N ILE A 105 -10.60 -6.53 -11.14
CA ILE A 105 -11.22 -7.43 -10.16
C ILE A 105 -12.54 -6.84 -9.66
N LYS A 106 -12.59 -5.54 -9.32
CA LYS A 106 -13.84 -4.88 -8.94
C LYS A 106 -14.90 -4.99 -10.02
N LYS A 107 -14.52 -4.77 -11.28
CA LYS A 107 -15.44 -4.87 -12.41
C LYS A 107 -15.91 -6.31 -12.62
N ALA A 108 -15.02 -7.30 -12.53
CA ALA A 108 -15.37 -8.71 -12.63
C ALA A 108 -16.35 -9.13 -11.52
N LEU A 109 -16.10 -8.73 -10.27
CA LEU A 109 -17.00 -8.96 -9.14
C LEU A 109 -18.35 -8.27 -9.32
N SER A 110 -18.37 -7.04 -9.84
CA SER A 110 -19.62 -6.33 -10.14
C SER A 110 -20.46 -7.11 -11.16
N VAL A 111 -19.87 -7.50 -12.29
CA VAL A 111 -20.57 -8.26 -13.34
C VAL A 111 -21.06 -9.61 -12.81
N PHE A 112 -20.24 -10.30 -12.02
CA PHE A 112 -20.61 -11.57 -11.40
C PHE A 112 -21.81 -11.43 -10.45
N ASN A 113 -21.80 -10.42 -9.57
CA ASN A 113 -22.89 -10.16 -8.63
C ASN A 113 -24.18 -9.76 -9.34
N ASP A 114 -24.09 -9.00 -10.44
CA ASP A 114 -25.26 -8.64 -11.24
C ASP A 114 -25.87 -9.86 -11.92
N TYR A 115 -25.05 -10.80 -12.40
CA TYR A 115 -25.53 -12.07 -12.94
C TYR A 115 -26.21 -12.94 -11.87
N GLN A 116 -25.67 -13.02 -10.65
CA GLN A 116 -26.30 -13.78 -9.57
C GLN A 116 -27.70 -13.28 -9.19
N LYS A 117 -27.97 -11.98 -9.34
CA LYS A 117 -29.32 -11.41 -9.06
C LYS A 117 -30.36 -11.76 -10.14
N LEU A 118 -29.92 -12.25 -11.29
CA LEU A 118 -30.79 -12.64 -12.41
C LEU A 118 -31.18 -14.12 -12.37
N LEU A 119 -30.58 -14.90 -11.46
CA LEU A 119 -30.90 -16.30 -11.17
C LEU A 119 -31.87 -16.38 -10.00
#